data_AF-A0A822ZBA9-F1
#
_entry.id   AF-A0A822ZBA9-F1
#
_cell.length_a   1.000
_cell.length_b   1.000
_cell.length_c   1.000
_cell.angle_alpha   90.00
_cell.angle_beta   90.00
_cell.angle_gamma   90.00
#
_symmetry.space_group_name_H-M   'P 1'
#
loop_
_entity.id
_entity.type
_entity.pdbx_description
1 polymer ?
#
loop_
_entity_poly.entity_id
_entity_poly.type
_entity_poly.pdbx_seq_one_letter_code
_entity_poly.pdbx_strand_id
1 'polypeptide(L)'
;MPLQSLRGCSGIREEVLGKQMESLETIFLSMKKTIEEFHSIVVSLEKILRDGRQLMKGGSISPSTKQMQLRIGIRPSLFDCLEGLRIIFEMHYSEYLLKSSIVSALSLKSSASDLGALNQLLIDQPNIPKEEVQFIFDIIFAEEIC
;
A
#
# COMPACT_ATOMS: atom_id res chain seq x y z
N MET A 1 -33.98 -53.15 -12.90
CA MET A 1 -32.67 -52.75 -13.45
C MET A 1 -32.90 -51.66 -14.50
N PRO A 2 -32.11 -50.58 -14.61
CA PRO A 2 -30.99 -50.13 -13.78
C PRO A 2 -31.11 -48.65 -13.34
N LEU A 3 -31.06 -48.37 -12.03
CA LEU A 3 -30.61 -47.05 -11.51
C LEU A 3 -29.08 -47.08 -11.35
N GLN A 4 -28.37 -47.50 -12.40
CA GLN A 4 -26.92 -47.31 -12.52
C GLN A 4 -26.68 -45.99 -13.28
N SER A 5 -26.77 -44.84 -12.60
CA SER A 5 -26.22 -43.59 -13.14
C SER A 5 -25.78 -42.59 -12.06
N LEU A 6 -25.24 -43.09 -10.95
CA LEU A 6 -24.44 -42.27 -10.02
C LEU A 6 -23.09 -42.94 -9.69
N ARG A 7 -22.62 -43.82 -10.58
CA ARG A 7 -21.25 -44.39 -10.54
C ARG A 7 -20.23 -43.56 -11.34
N GLY A 8 -20.57 -42.33 -11.71
CA GLY A 8 -19.75 -41.46 -12.58
C GLY A 8 -19.05 -40.28 -11.90
N CYS A 9 -19.14 -40.16 -10.56
CA CYS A 9 -18.61 -39.00 -9.83
C CYS A 9 -17.43 -39.33 -8.90
N SER A 10 -16.72 -40.44 -9.11
CA SER A 10 -15.45 -40.67 -8.44
C SER A 10 -14.39 -39.75 -9.05
N GLY A 11 -13.79 -38.85 -8.27
CA GLY A 11 -12.76 -37.93 -8.75
C GLY A 11 -13.19 -36.46 -8.86
N ILE A 12 -14.49 -36.15 -8.89
CA ILE A 12 -14.96 -34.75 -8.97
C ILE A 12 -14.56 -33.97 -7.71
N ARG A 13 -14.67 -34.61 -6.54
CA ARG A 13 -14.28 -34.00 -5.26
C ARG A 13 -12.77 -33.68 -5.26
N GLU A 14 -11.97 -34.64 -5.67
CA GLU A 14 -10.51 -34.54 -5.73
C GLU A 14 -10.07 -33.48 -6.73
N GLU A 15 -10.68 -33.44 -7.91
CA GLU A 15 -10.43 -32.42 -8.94
C GLU A 15 -10.80 -31.01 -8.43
N VAL A 16 -11.96 -30.86 -7.79
CA VAL A 16 -12.39 -29.58 -7.22
C VAL A 16 -11.43 -29.12 -6.13
N LEU A 17 -11.03 -30.01 -5.21
CA LEU A 17 -10.05 -29.69 -4.17
C LEU A 17 -8.69 -29.31 -4.77
N GLY A 18 -8.25 -30.03 -5.81
CA GLY A 18 -7.03 -29.69 -6.56
C GLY A 18 -7.08 -28.28 -7.13
N LYS A 19 -8.16 -27.94 -7.84
CA LYS A 19 -8.37 -26.60 -8.40
C LYS A 19 -8.45 -25.50 -7.34
N GLN A 20 -9.08 -25.79 -6.19
CA GLN A 20 -9.13 -24.85 -5.07
C GLN A 20 -7.75 -24.61 -4.47
N MET A 21 -6.92 -25.65 -4.31
CA MET A 21 -5.55 -25.51 -3.82
C MET A 21 -4.67 -24.72 -4.80
N GLU A 22 -4.74 -25.01 -6.11
CA GLU A 22 -4.02 -24.25 -7.15
C GLU A 22 -4.41 -22.76 -7.14
N SER A 23 -5.70 -22.47 -7.03
CA SER A 23 -6.20 -21.10 -6.96
C SER A 23 -5.71 -20.37 -5.70
N LEU A 24 -5.74 -21.05 -4.55
CA LEU A 24 -5.29 -20.47 -3.29
C LEU A 24 -3.78 -20.22 -3.26
N GLU A 25 -2.98 -21.13 -3.84
CA GLU A 25 -1.54 -20.93 -4.01
C GLU A 25 -1.25 -19.72 -4.89
N THR A 26 -1.98 -19.58 -6.02
CA THR A 26 -1.88 -18.43 -6.92
C THR A 26 -2.19 -17.12 -6.18
N ILE A 27 -3.23 -17.12 -5.34
CA ILE A 27 -3.60 -15.96 -4.52
C ILE A 27 -2.47 -15.61 -3.54
N PHE A 28 -1.93 -16.57 -2.80
CA PHE A 28 -0.83 -16.31 -1.86
C PHE A 28 0.43 -15.78 -2.55
N LEU A 29 0.77 -16.32 -3.73
CA LEU A 29 1.89 -15.81 -4.52
C LEU A 29 1.63 -14.37 -4.97
N SER A 30 0.42 -14.07 -5.42
CA SER A 30 0.03 -12.70 -5.79
C SER A 30 0.12 -11.75 -4.60
N MET A 31 -0.36 -12.14 -3.42
CA MET A 31 -0.30 -11.32 -2.21
C MET A 31 1.16 -11.01 -1.82
N LYS A 32 2.04 -12.01 -1.85
CA LYS A 32 3.48 -11.81 -1.58
C LYS A 32 4.10 -10.80 -2.55
N LYS A 33 3.83 -10.97 -3.85
CA LYS A 33 4.32 -10.06 -4.88
C LYS A 33 3.83 -8.62 -4.67
N THR A 34 2.55 -8.45 -4.35
CA THR A 34 1.99 -7.11 -4.06
C THR A 34 2.66 -6.46 -2.83
N ILE A 35 2.99 -7.24 -1.79
CA ILE A 35 3.74 -6.72 -0.64
C ILE A 35 5.18 -6.34 -1.00
N GLU A 36 5.84 -7.09 -1.87
CA GLU A 36 7.18 -6.75 -2.37
C GLU A 36 7.16 -5.44 -3.19
N GLU A 37 6.17 -5.29 -4.07
CA GLU A 37 5.95 -4.05 -4.83
C GLU A 37 5.68 -2.88 -3.88
N PHE A 38 4.86 -3.08 -2.85
CA PHE A 38 4.59 -2.04 -1.85
C PHE A 38 5.85 -1.69 -1.05
N HIS A 39 6.67 -2.66 -0.68
CA HIS A 39 7.95 -2.42 -0.01
C HIS A 39 8.86 -1.52 -0.85
N SER A 40 8.92 -1.75 -2.16
CA SER A 40 9.72 -0.94 -3.10
C SER A 40 9.31 0.54 -3.07
N ILE A 41 8.01 0.82 -2.98
CA ILE A 41 7.46 2.17 -2.84
C ILE A 41 7.93 2.80 -1.53
N VAL A 42 7.82 2.08 -0.41
CA VAL A 42 8.23 2.55 0.91
C VAL A 42 9.73 2.87 0.98
N VAL A 43 10.57 2.00 0.41
CA VAL A 43 12.02 2.24 0.30
C VAL A 43 12.33 3.46 -0.56
N SER A 44 11.56 3.66 -1.63
CA SER A 44 11.69 4.84 -2.50
C SER A 44 11.33 6.12 -1.75
N LEU A 45 10.25 6.13 -0.97
CA LEU A 45 9.87 7.26 -0.11
C LEU A 45 10.97 7.59 0.92
N GLU A 46 11.52 6.56 1.57
CA GLU A 46 12.62 6.73 2.52
C GLU A 46 13.85 7.36 1.87
N LYS A 47 14.19 6.91 0.66
CA LYS A 47 15.29 7.48 -0.12
C LYS A 47 15.04 8.95 -0.44
N ILE A 48 13.87 9.31 -0.97
CA ILE A 48 13.53 10.70 -1.28
C ILE A 48 13.63 11.57 -0.02
N LEU A 49 13.15 11.07 1.14
CA LEU A 49 13.25 11.77 2.42
C LEU A 49 14.71 11.99 2.84
N ARG A 50 15.57 10.96 2.73
CA ARG A 50 17.00 11.08 3.04
C ARG A 50 17.68 12.09 2.11
N ASP A 51 17.45 11.98 0.81
CA ASP A 51 18.05 12.86 -0.19
C ASP A 51 17.61 14.31 0.06
N GLY A 52 16.32 14.54 0.32
CA GLY A 52 15.78 15.84 0.72
C GLY A 52 16.46 16.40 1.98
N ARG A 53 16.66 15.59 3.02
CA ARG A 53 17.39 16.01 4.23
C ARG A 53 18.86 16.34 3.96
N GLN A 54 19.51 15.67 3.02
CA GLN A 54 20.92 15.96 2.67
C GLN A 54 21.05 17.27 1.91
N LEU A 55 20.15 17.52 0.95
CA LEU A 55 20.07 18.81 0.24
C LEU A 55 19.88 19.99 1.21
N MET A 56 19.24 19.74 2.35
CA MET A 56 19.04 20.73 3.41
C MET A 56 20.26 20.92 4.33
N LYS A 57 21.23 20.00 4.35
CA LYS A 57 22.31 19.93 5.35
C LYS A 57 23.71 20.29 4.85
N GLY A 58 23.95 20.56 3.56
CA GLY A 58 25.31 20.89 3.13
C GLY A 58 25.51 21.42 1.70
N GLY A 59 26.28 22.51 1.59
CA GLY A 59 26.87 23.04 0.35
C GLY A 59 26.99 24.57 0.37
N SER A 60 27.97 25.14 -0.35
CA SER A 60 28.18 26.59 -0.54
C SER A 60 27.02 27.33 -1.23
N ILE A 61 26.00 26.59 -1.69
CA ILE A 61 24.78 27.04 -2.37
C ILE A 61 23.53 26.70 -1.52
N SER A 62 23.70 26.23 -0.27
CA SER A 62 22.58 25.85 0.59
C SER A 62 21.71 27.06 0.96
N PRO A 63 20.37 26.93 0.86
CA PRO A 63 19.47 27.99 1.30
C PRO A 63 19.63 28.18 2.80
N SER A 64 19.74 29.44 3.25
CA SER A 64 19.80 29.74 4.68
C SER A 64 18.56 29.20 5.41
N THR A 65 18.65 28.97 6.73
CA THR A 65 17.51 28.55 7.56
C THR A 65 16.28 29.44 7.37
N LYS A 66 16.50 30.74 7.08
CA LYS A 66 15.44 31.72 6.76
C LYS A 66 14.78 31.48 5.41
N GLN A 67 15.51 31.01 4.39
CA GLN A 67 14.96 30.65 3.08
C GLN A 67 14.20 29.31 3.13
N MET A 68 14.64 28.37 3.96
CA MET A 68 13.96 27.07 4.14
C MET A 68 12.60 27.20 4.84
N GLN A 69 12.48 28.18 5.73
CA GLN A 69 11.24 28.51 6.45
C GLN A 69 10.43 29.61 5.75
N LEU A 70 10.91 30.15 4.63
CA LEU A 70 10.22 31.20 3.89
C LEU A 70 8.94 30.61 3.31
N ARG A 71 7.80 31.22 3.67
CA ARG A 71 6.51 30.98 3.03
C ARG A 71 6.24 32.15 2.08
N ILE A 72 5.91 31.84 0.83
CA ILE A 72 5.49 32.83 -0.16
C ILE A 72 4.00 32.59 -0.40
N GLY A 73 3.16 33.51 0.09
CA GLY A 73 1.71 33.34 0.06
C GLY A 73 1.24 32.11 0.84
N ILE A 74 0.40 31.28 0.20
CA ILE A 74 -0.13 30.03 0.76
C ILE A 74 0.78 28.81 0.55
N ARG A 75 1.90 28.97 -0.17
CA ARG A 75 2.77 27.85 -0.54
C ARG A 75 3.50 27.30 0.69
N PRO A 76 3.51 25.98 0.92
CA PRO A 76 4.24 25.37 2.02
C PRO A 76 5.74 25.68 1.90
N SER A 77 6.38 25.89 3.05
CA SER A 77 7.84 26.03 3.08
C SER A 77 8.51 24.68 2.77
N LEU A 78 9.79 24.71 2.43
CA LEU A 78 10.54 23.47 2.16
C LEU A 78 10.62 22.57 3.40
N PHE A 79 10.64 23.17 4.60
CA PHE A 79 10.50 22.44 5.85
C PHE A 79 9.13 21.75 5.96
N ASP A 80 8.04 22.46 5.66
CA ASP A 80 6.68 21.90 5.68
C ASP A 80 6.57 20.71 4.71
N CYS A 81 7.14 20.82 3.51
CA CYS A 81 7.16 19.73 2.52
C CYS A 81 7.96 18.51 2.99
N LEU A 82 9.15 18.73 3.57
CA LEU A 82 10.00 17.64 4.06
C LEU A 82 9.36 16.92 5.27
N GLU A 83 8.66 17.68 6.11
CA GLU A 83 7.90 17.14 7.23
C GLU A 83 6.66 16.37 6.76
N GLY A 84 5.94 16.88 5.77
CA GLY A 84 4.85 16.15 5.11
C GLY A 84 5.33 14.83 4.49
N LEU A 85 6.48 14.85 3.81
CA LEU A 85 7.08 13.63 3.26
C LEU A 85 7.48 12.64 4.35
N ARG A 86 7.98 13.10 5.51
CA ARG A 86 8.27 12.26 6.68
C ARG A 86 7.00 11.55 7.16
N ILE A 87 5.91 12.30 7.33
CA ILE A 87 4.62 11.75 7.79
C ILE A 87 4.10 10.71 6.80
N ILE A 88 4.15 11.00 5.49
CA ILE A 88 3.75 10.06 4.44
C ILE A 88 4.58 8.77 4.51
N PHE A 89 5.91 8.90 4.62
CA PHE A 89 6.79 7.74 4.75
C PHE A 89 6.44 6.90 5.98
N GLU A 90 6.26 7.52 7.14
CA GLU A 90 5.94 6.81 8.39
C GLU A 90 4.61 6.06 8.31
N MET A 91 3.57 6.70 7.76
CA MET A 91 2.27 6.05 7.56
C MET A 91 2.40 4.80 6.67
N HIS A 92 3.05 4.93 5.51
CA HIS A 92 3.19 3.81 4.57
C HIS A 92 4.14 2.72 5.11
N TYR A 93 5.17 3.09 5.87
CA TYR A 93 6.05 2.12 6.51
C TYR A 93 5.31 1.29 7.57
N SER A 94 4.52 1.92 8.43
CA SER A 94 3.67 1.22 9.40
C SER A 94 2.64 0.33 8.73
N GLU A 95 2.02 0.80 7.65
CA GLU A 95 1.07 0.00 6.86
C GLU A 95 1.74 -1.22 6.22
N TYR A 96 2.93 -1.03 5.65
CA TYR A 96 3.73 -2.12 5.08
C TYR A 96 4.04 -3.19 6.14
N LEU A 97 4.47 -2.80 7.33
CA LEU A 97 4.75 -3.74 8.43
C LEU A 97 3.50 -4.53 8.82
N LEU A 98 2.35 -3.86 8.96
CA LEU A 98 1.09 -4.51 9.30
C LEU A 98 0.67 -5.51 8.22
N LYS A 99 0.62 -5.08 6.95
CA LYS A 99 0.20 -5.92 5.83
C LYS A 99 1.17 -7.10 5.62
N SER A 100 2.47 -6.87 5.73
CA SER A 100 3.50 -7.92 5.64
C SER A 100 3.35 -8.96 6.76
N SER A 101 3.09 -8.51 7.99
CA SER A 101 2.82 -9.42 9.13
C SER A 101 1.57 -10.26 8.90
N ILE A 102 0.49 -9.67 8.42
CA ILE A 102 -0.75 -10.39 8.08
C ILE A 102 -0.49 -11.42 6.99
N VAL A 103 0.11 -11.03 5.86
CA VAL A 103 0.39 -11.94 4.74
C VAL A 103 1.30 -13.09 5.18
N SER A 104 2.25 -12.84 6.07
CA SER A 104 3.15 -13.88 6.62
C SER A 104 2.44 -14.83 7.59
N ALA A 105 1.41 -14.36 8.30
CA ALA A 105 0.63 -15.16 9.25
C ALA A 105 -0.46 -16.01 8.57
N LEU A 106 -0.88 -15.63 7.36
CA LEU A 106 -1.88 -16.38 6.61
C LEU A 106 -1.38 -17.80 6.27
N SER A 107 -2.21 -18.78 6.59
CA SER A 107 -1.94 -20.19 6.29
C SER A 107 -3.21 -20.91 5.84
N LEU A 108 -3.06 -22.14 5.33
CA LEU A 108 -4.17 -23.03 4.99
C LEU A 108 -5.07 -23.39 6.21
N LYS A 109 -4.62 -23.08 7.43
CA LYS A 109 -5.33 -23.36 8.68
C LYS A 109 -5.97 -22.12 9.31
N SER A 110 -5.96 -20.99 8.61
CA SER A 110 -6.55 -19.74 9.11
C SER A 110 -8.03 -19.96 9.45
N SER A 111 -8.47 -19.49 10.62
CA SER A 111 -9.85 -19.70 11.05
C SER A 111 -10.82 -18.79 10.27
N ALA A 112 -12.09 -19.16 10.24
CA ALA A 112 -13.12 -18.31 9.64
C ALA A 112 -13.23 -16.94 10.34
N SER A 113 -12.98 -16.88 11.64
CA SER A 113 -12.93 -15.62 12.39
C SER A 113 -11.75 -14.75 11.99
N ASP A 114 -10.56 -15.33 11.78
CA ASP A 114 -9.39 -14.57 11.35
C ASP A 114 -9.60 -13.99 9.94
N LEU A 115 -10.19 -14.78 9.05
CA LEU A 115 -10.56 -14.32 7.71
C LEU A 115 -11.63 -13.22 7.76
N GLY A 116 -12.60 -13.33 8.68
CA GLY A 116 -13.60 -12.29 8.93
C GLY A 116 -12.98 -10.98 9.42
N ALA A 117 -12.03 -11.07 10.36
CA ALA A 117 -11.29 -9.90 10.85
C ALA A 117 -10.44 -9.26 9.75
N LEU A 118 -9.77 -10.07 8.91
CA LEU A 118 -9.04 -9.58 7.75
C LEU A 118 -9.97 -8.85 6.77
N ASN A 119 -11.14 -9.42 6.47
CA ASN A 119 -12.10 -8.79 5.58
C ASN A 119 -12.58 -7.44 6.13
N GLN A 120 -12.86 -7.35 7.44
CA GLN A 120 -13.23 -6.10 8.07
C GLN A 120 -12.12 -5.05 7.97
N LEU A 121 -10.86 -5.44 8.23
CA LEU A 121 -9.71 -4.56 8.07
C LEU A 121 -9.58 -3.99 6.65
N LEU A 122 -9.91 -4.79 5.62
CA LEU A 122 -9.90 -4.34 4.23
C LEU A 122 -11.03 -3.35 3.92
N ILE A 123 -12.22 -3.53 4.53
CA ILE A 123 -13.36 -2.62 4.39
C ILE A 123 -13.05 -1.27 5.06
N ASP A 124 -12.39 -1.31 6.21
CA ASP A 124 -12.09 -0.12 7.01
C ASP A 124 -10.93 0.72 6.44
N GLN A 125 -10.33 0.31 5.31
CA GLN A 125 -9.28 1.11 4.68
C GLN A 125 -9.84 2.46 4.22
N PRO A 126 -9.14 3.58 4.51
CA PRO A 126 -9.56 4.89 4.04
C PRO A 126 -9.43 4.94 2.51
N ASN A 127 -10.56 4.79 1.82
CA ASN A 127 -10.64 5.00 0.39
C ASN A 127 -10.90 6.50 0.14
N ILE A 128 -9.86 7.22 -0.27
CA ILE A 128 -10.01 8.59 -0.76
C ILE A 128 -10.52 8.50 -2.21
N PRO A 129 -11.70 9.04 -2.53
CA PRO A 129 -12.22 9.07 -3.90
C PRO A 129 -11.25 9.78 -4.84
N LYS A 130 -11.18 9.31 -6.10
CA LYS A 130 -10.27 9.91 -7.10
C LYS A 130 -10.59 11.39 -7.34
N GLU A 131 -11.86 11.75 -7.25
CA GLU A 131 -12.36 13.11 -7.42
C GLU A 131 -11.87 14.02 -6.28
N GLU A 132 -11.80 13.51 -5.05
CA GLU A 132 -11.28 14.25 -3.91
C GLU A 132 -9.77 14.47 -4.04
N VAL A 133 -9.04 13.44 -4.50
CA VAL A 133 -7.61 13.56 -4.82
C VAL A 133 -7.41 14.62 -5.90
N GLN A 134 -8.16 14.56 -7.00
CA GLN A 134 -8.06 15.54 -8.10
C GLN A 134 -8.37 16.96 -7.61
N PHE A 135 -9.41 17.14 -6.79
CA PHE A 135 -9.76 18.42 -6.21
C PHE A 135 -8.62 19.02 -5.36
N ILE A 136 -7.93 18.19 -4.57
CA ILE A 136 -6.76 18.62 -3.81
C ILE A 136 -5.62 19.05 -4.75
N PHE A 137 -5.36 18.30 -5.82
CA PHE A 137 -4.38 18.68 -6.84
C PHE A 137 -4.74 20.02 -7.50
N ASP A 138 -6.00 20.20 -7.89
CA ASP A 138 -6.47 21.42 -8.55
C ASP A 138 -6.32 22.65 -7.65
N ILE A 139 -6.49 22.52 -6.33
CA ILE A 139 -6.22 23.59 -5.36
C ILE A 139 -4.72 23.89 -5.26
N ILE A 140 -3.88 22.86 -5.10
CA ILE A 140 -2.44 23.03 -4.84
C ILE A 140 -1.72 23.58 -6.07
N PHE A 141 -2.12 23.16 -7.27
CA PHE A 141 -1.47 23.49 -8.54
C PHE A 141 -2.26 24.52 -9.37
N ALA A 142 -3.26 25.19 -8.77
CA ALA A 142 -4.08 26.20 -9.45
C ALA A 142 -3.25 27.27 -10.19
N GLU A 143 -2.10 27.67 -9.63
CA GLU A 143 -1.22 28.71 -10.19
C GLU A 143 -0.33 28.22 -11.34
N GLU A 144 -0.18 26.91 -11.55
CA GLU A 144 0.65 26.33 -12.62
C GLU A 144 -0.14 26.11 -13.93
N ILE A 145 -1.45 26.40 -13.92
CA ILE A 145 -2.39 26.23 -15.05
C ILE A 145 -2.57 27.55 -15.85
N CYS A 146 -1.96 28.66 -15.43
CA CYS A 146 -2.05 29.98 -16.09
C CYS A 146 -0.83 30.32 -16.94
#